data_AF-A0A2B4SI62-F1
#
_entry.id   AF-A0A2B4SI62-F1
#
_cell.length_a   1.000
_cell.length_b   1.000
_cell.length_c   1.000
_cell.angle_alpha   90.00
_cell.angle_beta   90.00
_cell.angle_gamma   90.00
#
_symmetry.space_group_name_H-M   'P 1'
#
loop_
_entity.id
_entity.type
_entity.pdbx_description
1 polymer ?
#
loop_
_entity_poly.entity_id
_entity_poly.type
_entity_poly.pdbx_seq_one_letter_code
_entity_poly.pdbx_strand_id
1 'polypeptide(L)'
;MVRRIVLLFVSIVLALRMGNSSARKPSVELNFGQRTLIHHNGARQNVMKKKSGPNYLKGSDDVPAGMTNVKQPGGSLTAGVGDGQTDDTSAIQAIVDHVAGSNNNKVFFPRGFFKSCLYSQCDKRIKIAENIFNGSPNTAGLHRDHAVYVKGFDDLEVKRNFARSWPSNSSGGIKARNGKNLWVARNYLDDVSILLYTYSKRKACLYDGLKNAVVYGNHIVDRTNYNGPKSKLGYFEPHNAGKDENIRYSANVFEIIGAVRNSTKYACIWLTSGNLSEHHVYTDNVYYGTTTPVMLEARNATASYDAGNIGQEIKDLYNYPAYKLDIPPY
;
A
#
# COMPACT_ATOMS: atom_id res chain seq x y z
N MET A 1 23.15 -57.86 -10.75
CA MET A 1 22.70 -56.58 -11.34
C MET A 1 22.83 -55.49 -10.28
N VAL A 2 23.98 -54.83 -10.17
CA VAL A 2 24.17 -53.56 -9.44
C VAL A 2 25.33 -52.82 -10.12
N ARG A 3 25.03 -51.70 -10.79
CA ARG A 3 26.02 -50.76 -11.33
C ARG A 3 26.42 -49.79 -10.22
N ARG A 4 27.72 -49.66 -9.92
CA ARG A 4 28.28 -48.51 -9.20
C ARG A 4 28.93 -47.58 -10.22
N ILE A 5 28.46 -46.34 -10.26
CA ILE A 5 29.01 -45.25 -11.07
C ILE A 5 30.13 -44.58 -10.26
N VAL A 6 31.25 -44.36 -10.94
CA VAL A 6 32.47 -43.68 -10.49
C VAL A 6 32.27 -42.16 -10.60
N LEU A 7 32.62 -41.43 -9.53
CA LEU A 7 32.72 -39.97 -9.52
C LEU A 7 34.11 -39.55 -10.03
N LEU A 8 34.18 -38.70 -11.06
CA LEU A 8 35.43 -38.11 -11.53
C LEU A 8 35.48 -36.62 -11.14
N PHE A 9 36.52 -36.25 -10.40
CA PHE A 9 36.93 -34.86 -10.14
C PHE A 9 37.73 -34.34 -11.34
N VAL A 10 37.45 -33.11 -11.78
CA VAL A 10 38.38 -32.33 -12.60
C VAL A 10 38.46 -30.90 -12.06
N SER A 11 39.65 -30.56 -11.57
CA SER A 11 40.10 -29.21 -11.22
C SER A 11 40.58 -28.48 -12.48
N ILE A 12 40.29 -27.18 -12.61
CA ILE A 12 41.09 -26.30 -13.47
C ILE A 12 41.50 -25.06 -12.66
N VAL A 13 42.81 -24.92 -12.52
CA VAL A 13 43.55 -23.75 -12.07
C VAL A 13 43.81 -22.87 -13.30
N LEU A 14 43.61 -21.56 -13.18
CA LEU A 14 44.41 -20.59 -13.93
C LEU A 14 44.65 -19.36 -13.06
N ALA A 15 45.92 -19.15 -12.70
CA ALA A 15 46.46 -17.95 -12.10
C ALA A 15 47.21 -17.14 -13.17
N LEU A 16 47.25 -15.81 -12.99
CA LEU A 16 48.23 -14.80 -13.45
C LEU A 16 47.50 -13.44 -13.49
N ARG A 17 48.02 -12.28 -13.10
CA ARG A 17 49.25 -11.83 -12.44
C ARG A 17 49.01 -10.35 -12.06
N MET A 18 49.77 -9.86 -11.09
CA MET A 18 49.65 -8.58 -10.40
C MET A 18 49.88 -7.32 -11.27
N GLY A 19 49.34 -6.19 -10.80
CA GLY A 19 49.76 -4.83 -11.21
C GLY A 19 49.20 -3.75 -10.28
N ASN A 20 50.01 -3.33 -9.30
CA ASN A 20 49.77 -2.13 -8.47
C ASN A 20 50.07 -0.85 -9.28
N SER A 21 49.32 0.23 -9.03
CA SER A 21 49.84 1.54 -8.55
C SER A 21 49.08 2.77 -9.06
N SER A 22 48.96 3.72 -8.12
CA SER A 22 48.97 5.18 -8.25
C SER A 22 47.65 5.93 -8.35
N ALA A 23 47.49 6.78 -7.34
CA ALA A 23 46.52 7.86 -7.22
C ALA A 23 46.75 8.95 -8.27
N ARG A 24 45.65 9.53 -8.77
CA ARG A 24 45.57 10.91 -9.23
C ARG A 24 44.14 11.42 -9.05
N LYS A 25 43.96 12.44 -8.21
CA LYS A 25 42.87 13.42 -8.34
C LYS A 25 43.06 14.18 -9.66
N PRO A 26 41.96 14.60 -10.30
CA PRO A 26 41.76 16.05 -10.34
C PRO A 26 40.31 16.46 -10.02
N SER A 27 40.25 17.68 -9.49
CA SER A 27 39.11 18.57 -9.37
C SER A 27 38.37 18.80 -10.68
N VAL A 28 37.04 18.71 -10.66
CA VAL A 28 36.16 19.51 -11.52
C VAL A 28 34.96 19.93 -10.67
N GLU A 29 34.93 21.20 -10.28
CA GLU A 29 33.70 21.91 -9.94
C GLU A 29 32.80 21.92 -11.17
N LEU A 30 31.59 21.38 -11.06
CA LEU A 30 30.54 21.55 -12.05
C LEU A 30 29.42 22.38 -11.43
N ASN A 31 29.32 23.61 -11.95
CA ASN A 31 28.30 24.61 -11.69
C ASN A 31 26.89 24.02 -11.59
N PHE A 32 26.19 24.33 -10.50
CA PHE A 32 24.74 24.19 -10.38
C PHE A 32 24.05 25.19 -11.30
N GLY A 33 23.88 24.81 -12.58
CA GLY A 33 22.98 25.50 -13.50
C GLY A 33 21.53 25.20 -13.15
N GLN A 34 20.77 26.24 -12.77
CA GLN A 34 19.31 26.24 -12.65
C GLN A 34 18.64 25.54 -13.84
N ARG A 35 17.86 24.46 -13.62
CA ARG A 35 16.90 23.96 -14.63
C ARG A 35 15.59 23.40 -14.01
N THR A 36 14.58 24.25 -14.16
CA THR A 36 13.21 23.99 -14.66
C THR A 36 12.39 22.86 -14.05
N LEU A 37 11.41 23.24 -13.20
CA LEU A 37 10.21 22.44 -12.89
C LEU A 37 9.39 22.19 -14.17
N ILE A 38 8.97 20.94 -14.38
CA ILE A 38 7.80 20.66 -15.21
C ILE A 38 6.58 20.90 -14.32
N HIS A 39 6.10 22.14 -14.30
CA HIS A 39 4.80 22.49 -13.73
C HIS A 39 3.71 22.04 -14.69
N HIS A 40 2.90 21.06 -14.30
CA HIS A 40 1.53 21.00 -14.79
C HIS A 40 0.76 22.14 -14.11
N ASN A 41 0.39 23.16 -14.90
CA ASN A 41 -0.39 24.30 -14.44
C ASN A 41 -1.71 23.83 -13.80
N GLY A 42 -1.82 23.97 -12.48
CA GLY A 42 -3.03 23.64 -11.72
C GLY A 42 -2.79 23.18 -10.27
N ALA A 43 -1.56 22.83 -9.90
CA ALA A 43 -1.27 22.40 -8.52
C ALA A 43 -1.38 23.57 -7.53
N ARG A 44 -2.45 23.60 -6.73
CA ARG A 44 -2.54 24.45 -5.53
C ARG A 44 -1.34 24.12 -4.64
N GLN A 45 -0.42 25.08 -4.47
CA GLN A 45 0.66 25.01 -3.49
C GLN A 45 0.09 25.07 -2.07
N ASN A 46 -0.32 23.93 -1.53
CA ASN A 46 -0.43 23.74 -0.09
C ASN A 46 0.83 23.00 0.37
N VAL A 47 1.95 23.73 0.40
CA VAL A 47 3.16 23.28 1.10
C VAL A 47 2.79 23.21 2.58
N MET A 48 2.49 22.00 3.07
CA MET A 48 2.22 21.75 4.47
C MET A 48 3.47 22.05 5.30
N LYS A 49 3.54 23.25 5.88
CA LYS A 49 4.53 23.56 6.92
C LYS A 49 4.30 22.61 8.11
N LYS A 50 5.34 21.87 8.47
CA LYS A 50 5.43 21.03 9.67
C LYS A 50 5.22 21.92 10.90
N LYS A 51 4.01 21.91 11.48
CA LYS A 51 3.72 22.50 12.80
C LYS A 51 3.91 21.41 13.85
N SER A 52 4.84 21.61 14.77
CA SER A 52 5.04 20.76 15.94
C SER A 52 3.91 21.01 16.96
N GLY A 53 2.98 20.06 17.06
CA GLY A 53 2.07 19.94 18.20
C GLY A 53 2.69 19.05 19.30
N PRO A 54 2.11 19.02 20.51
CA PRO A 54 2.56 18.15 21.59
C PRO A 54 2.51 16.68 21.15
N ASN A 55 3.63 16.00 21.36
CA ASN A 55 3.93 14.64 20.93
C ASN A 55 3.34 13.62 21.90
N TYR A 56 2.31 12.88 21.47
CA TYR A 56 1.56 11.96 22.36
C TYR A 56 1.93 10.49 22.22
N LEU A 57 2.99 10.12 21.49
CA LEU A 57 3.35 8.71 21.37
C LEU A 57 4.87 8.51 21.52
N LYS A 58 5.33 8.44 22.78
CA LYS A 58 6.64 7.90 23.11
C LYS A 58 6.49 6.43 23.49
N GLY A 59 6.73 5.51 22.55
CA GLY A 59 7.15 4.13 22.87
C GLY A 59 6.24 3.25 23.75
N SER A 60 5.01 3.65 24.04
CA SER A 60 4.05 2.92 24.86
C SER A 60 2.90 2.38 24.00
N ASP A 61 2.28 1.30 24.44
CA ASP A 61 1.00 0.78 23.94
C ASP A 61 -0.19 1.74 24.21
N ASP A 62 0.08 3.03 24.41
CA ASP A 62 -0.92 4.04 24.75
C ASP A 62 -1.90 4.21 23.60
N VAL A 63 -3.14 3.83 23.88
CA VAL A 63 -4.24 3.82 22.93
C VAL A 63 -4.62 5.27 22.62
N PRO A 64 -4.64 5.70 21.34
CA PRO A 64 -5.22 7.00 21.01
C PRO A 64 -6.63 7.13 21.56
N ALA A 65 -6.97 8.31 22.09
CA ALA A 65 -8.26 8.55 22.71
C ALA A 65 -9.43 8.19 21.77
N GLY A 66 -10.41 7.45 22.29
CA GLY A 66 -11.57 7.01 21.51
C GLY A 66 -11.22 5.95 20.46
N MET A 67 -10.35 5.00 20.82
CA MET A 67 -10.10 3.77 20.06
C MET A 67 -10.05 2.57 21.01
N THR A 68 -10.34 1.38 20.48
CA THR A 68 -10.17 0.10 21.19
C THR A 68 -8.87 -0.56 20.74
N ASN A 69 -7.96 -0.84 21.67
CA ASN A 69 -6.70 -1.52 21.37
C ASN A 69 -6.92 -3.02 21.19
N VAL A 70 -6.50 -3.58 20.05
CA VAL A 70 -6.74 -5.00 19.77
C VAL A 70 -5.96 -5.95 20.69
N LYS A 71 -4.87 -5.51 21.31
CA LYS A 71 -4.11 -6.29 22.31
C LYS A 71 -4.63 -6.09 23.73
N GLN A 72 -5.49 -5.10 23.94
CA GLN A 72 -6.08 -4.75 25.24
C GLN A 72 -7.53 -4.27 25.05
N PRO A 73 -8.43 -5.11 24.50
CA PRO A 73 -9.78 -4.67 24.15
C PRO A 73 -10.68 -4.45 25.39
N GLY A 74 -10.26 -4.96 26.56
CA GLY A 74 -11.05 -4.95 27.78
C GLY A 74 -12.26 -5.90 27.73
N GLY A 75 -13.01 -5.95 28.83
CA GLY A 75 -14.22 -6.78 28.93
C GLY A 75 -13.97 -8.28 28.74
N SER A 76 -14.93 -8.97 28.12
CA SER A 76 -14.87 -10.41 27.83
C SER A 76 -14.26 -10.75 26.46
N LEU A 77 -13.65 -9.78 25.78
CA LEU A 77 -13.09 -9.98 24.44
C LEU A 77 -11.71 -10.60 24.53
N THR A 78 -11.44 -11.58 23.67
CA THR A 78 -10.11 -12.15 23.51
C THR A 78 -9.20 -11.13 22.84
N ALA A 79 -8.09 -10.78 23.48
CA ALA A 79 -7.06 -9.93 22.90
C ALA A 79 -6.31 -10.64 21.76
N GLY A 80 -5.92 -9.87 20.74
CA GLY A 80 -4.90 -10.29 19.78
C GLY A 80 -3.53 -10.38 20.45
N VAL A 81 -2.75 -11.39 20.08
CA VAL A 81 -1.41 -11.65 20.62
C VAL A 81 -0.36 -10.78 19.94
N GLY A 82 -0.38 -10.70 18.60
CA GLY A 82 0.54 -9.85 17.83
C GLY A 82 2.02 -10.29 17.89
N ASP A 83 2.28 -11.60 17.91
CA ASP A 83 3.62 -12.24 17.96
C ASP A 83 4.17 -12.69 16.58
N GLY A 84 3.35 -12.62 15.54
CA GLY A 84 3.68 -12.90 14.14
C GLY A 84 3.47 -14.36 13.76
N GLN A 85 2.99 -15.17 14.70
CA GLN A 85 2.81 -16.60 14.57
C GLN A 85 1.36 -17.00 14.83
N THR A 86 0.78 -16.46 15.90
CA THR A 86 -0.61 -16.64 16.27
C THR A 86 -1.52 -16.04 15.20
N ASP A 87 -2.57 -16.77 14.85
CA ASP A 87 -3.61 -16.28 13.94
C ASP A 87 -4.64 -15.47 14.73
N ASP A 88 -4.42 -14.16 14.79
CA ASP A 88 -5.27 -13.22 15.53
C ASP A 88 -6.61 -12.90 14.84
N THR A 89 -6.88 -13.49 13.66
CA THR A 89 -7.98 -13.08 12.79
C THR A 89 -9.34 -13.13 13.50
N SER A 90 -9.65 -14.22 14.20
CA SER A 90 -10.95 -14.36 14.89
C SER A 90 -11.10 -13.41 16.08
N ALA A 91 -10.01 -13.20 16.83
CA ALA A 91 -10.00 -12.26 17.97
C ALA A 91 -10.20 -10.82 17.49
N ILE A 92 -9.45 -10.41 16.45
CA ILE A 92 -9.58 -9.09 15.83
C ILE A 92 -10.98 -8.90 15.24
N GLN A 93 -11.52 -9.89 14.54
CA GLN A 93 -12.87 -9.78 13.97
C GLN A 93 -13.93 -9.60 15.07
N ALA A 94 -13.85 -10.34 16.16
CA ALA A 94 -14.78 -10.18 17.29
C ALA A 94 -14.69 -8.78 17.92
N ILE A 95 -13.48 -8.21 18.02
CA ILE A 95 -13.29 -6.83 18.50
C ILE A 95 -13.90 -5.83 17.54
N VAL A 96 -13.67 -6.00 16.22
CA VAL A 96 -14.24 -5.15 15.17
C VAL A 96 -15.77 -5.18 15.20
N ASP A 97 -16.35 -6.38 15.31
CA ASP A 97 -17.80 -6.57 15.40
C ASP A 97 -18.36 -5.92 16.66
N HIS A 98 -17.65 -6.03 17.78
CA HIS A 98 -18.04 -5.38 19.04
C HIS A 98 -18.03 -3.85 18.93
N VAL A 99 -16.97 -3.26 18.38
CA VAL A 99 -16.87 -1.80 18.30
C VAL A 99 -17.80 -1.18 17.27
N ALA A 100 -18.16 -1.94 16.21
CA ALA A 100 -19.00 -1.44 15.12
C ALA A 100 -20.37 -0.94 15.59
N GLY A 101 -20.91 -1.51 16.68
CA GLY A 101 -22.18 -1.09 17.29
C GLY A 101 -22.05 -0.06 18.41
N SER A 102 -20.84 0.43 18.71
CA SER A 102 -20.57 1.28 19.88
C SER A 102 -20.26 2.74 19.52
N ASN A 103 -20.29 3.63 20.51
CA ASN A 103 -19.84 5.02 20.36
C ASN A 103 -18.32 5.12 20.07
N ASN A 104 -17.55 4.09 20.40
CA ASN A 104 -16.12 3.98 20.14
C ASN A 104 -15.88 2.96 19.02
N ASN A 105 -16.19 3.34 17.78
CA ASN A 105 -16.20 2.46 16.61
C ASN A 105 -14.86 2.39 15.85
N LYS A 106 -13.75 2.65 16.54
CA LYS A 106 -12.40 2.69 15.97
C LYS A 106 -11.50 1.68 16.65
N VAL A 107 -10.65 1.01 15.88
CA VAL A 107 -9.68 0.05 16.39
C VAL A 107 -8.25 0.56 16.23
N PHE A 108 -7.46 0.36 17.26
CA PHE A 108 -6.03 0.63 17.27
C PHE A 108 -5.28 -0.70 17.22
N PHE A 109 -4.49 -0.90 16.17
CA PHE A 109 -3.52 -1.98 16.10
C PHE A 109 -2.15 -1.45 16.56
N PRO A 110 -1.73 -1.72 17.81
CA PRO A 110 -0.46 -1.24 18.33
C PRO A 110 0.72 -1.88 17.58
N ARG A 111 1.94 -1.44 17.89
CA ARG A 111 3.13 -2.06 17.31
C ARG A 111 3.16 -3.55 17.64
N GLY A 112 3.25 -4.38 16.62
CA GLY A 112 3.27 -5.82 16.79
C GLY A 112 3.56 -6.57 15.51
N PHE A 113 3.70 -7.88 15.63
CA PHE A 113 3.83 -8.78 14.50
C PHE A 113 2.44 -9.42 14.31
N PHE A 114 1.58 -8.81 13.51
CA PHE A 114 0.31 -9.45 13.18
C PHE A 114 0.50 -10.25 11.90
N LYS A 115 0.15 -11.54 11.93
CA LYS A 115 0.15 -12.38 10.71
C LYS A 115 -0.85 -11.81 9.69
N SER A 116 -2.01 -11.41 10.19
CA SER A 116 -3.09 -10.69 9.50
C SER A 116 -3.73 -9.74 10.50
N CYS A 117 -4.08 -8.53 10.07
CA CYS A 117 -4.86 -7.61 10.89
C CYS A 117 -6.35 -7.85 10.64
N LEU A 118 -6.92 -7.21 9.61
CA LEU A 118 -8.34 -7.31 9.33
C LEU A 118 -8.60 -8.17 8.10
N TYR A 119 -9.42 -9.20 8.26
CA TYR A 119 -9.90 -10.04 7.18
C TYR A 119 -11.42 -10.16 7.23
N SER A 120 -12.11 -9.83 6.14
CA SER A 120 -13.55 -10.06 6.05
C SER A 120 -13.98 -10.61 4.70
N GLN A 121 -15.06 -11.38 4.73
CA GLN A 121 -15.64 -12.01 3.57
C GLN A 121 -17.17 -11.88 3.55
N CYS A 122 -17.71 -11.45 2.40
CA CYS A 122 -19.13 -11.47 2.07
C CYS A 122 -20.01 -10.59 2.98
N ASP A 123 -19.40 -9.56 3.53
CA ASP A 123 -20.07 -8.52 4.31
C ASP A 123 -20.43 -7.34 3.41
N LYS A 124 -21.67 -6.89 3.52
CA LYS A 124 -22.26 -5.91 2.62
C LYS A 124 -22.06 -4.48 3.09
N ARG A 125 -21.64 -4.17 4.32
CA ARG A 125 -21.51 -2.75 4.76
C ARG A 125 -20.38 -2.58 5.74
N ILE A 126 -19.15 -2.64 5.24
CA ILE A 126 -17.96 -2.50 6.06
C ILE A 126 -17.45 -1.07 6.01
N LYS A 127 -17.20 -0.50 7.20
CA LYS A 127 -16.49 0.77 7.34
C LYS A 127 -15.23 0.57 8.17
N ILE A 128 -14.08 0.70 7.52
CA ILE A 128 -12.75 0.67 8.11
C ILE A 128 -12.26 2.10 8.07
N ALA A 129 -12.60 2.86 9.10
CA ALA A 129 -12.34 4.29 9.13
C ALA A 129 -11.43 4.68 10.30
N GLU A 130 -10.46 5.56 10.02
CA GLU A 130 -9.70 6.28 11.05
C GLU A 130 -8.89 5.37 11.99
N ASN A 131 -8.47 4.20 11.52
CA ASN A 131 -7.68 3.24 12.29
C ASN A 131 -6.16 3.45 12.09
N ILE A 132 -5.36 2.88 12.98
CA ILE A 132 -3.90 2.81 12.84
C ILE A 132 -3.48 1.35 12.78
N PHE A 133 -2.86 0.95 11.65
CA PHE A 133 -2.28 -0.37 11.38
C PHE A 133 -0.75 -0.31 11.49
N ASN A 134 -0.23 -0.48 12.71
CA ASN A 134 1.20 -0.29 13.02
C ASN A 134 1.96 -1.63 13.04
N GLY A 135 2.29 -2.21 11.86
CA GLY A 135 3.02 -3.47 11.80
C GLY A 135 4.51 -3.32 12.15
N SER A 136 5.19 -4.27 12.77
CA SER A 136 6.64 -4.14 13.03
C SER A 136 7.47 -4.07 11.72
N PRO A 137 8.57 -3.29 11.61
CA PRO A 137 9.39 -3.27 10.39
C PRO A 137 10.30 -4.50 10.27
N ASN A 138 10.54 -5.20 11.38
CA ASN A 138 11.31 -6.44 11.38
C ASN A 138 10.38 -7.61 11.06
N THR A 139 10.63 -8.35 10.00
CA THR A 139 9.80 -9.50 9.59
C THR A 139 10.62 -10.78 9.41
N ALA A 140 11.91 -10.78 9.76
CA ALA A 140 12.81 -11.88 9.44
C ALA A 140 12.28 -13.20 10.04
N GLY A 141 11.87 -14.13 9.16
CA GLY A 141 11.31 -15.44 9.53
C GLY A 141 9.81 -15.46 9.87
N LEU A 142 9.10 -14.33 9.86
CA LEU A 142 7.68 -14.25 10.23
C LEU A 142 6.79 -13.98 9.02
N HIS A 143 5.73 -14.77 8.86
CA HIS A 143 4.76 -14.61 7.78
C HIS A 143 3.80 -13.46 8.07
N ARG A 144 3.62 -12.56 7.09
CA ARG A 144 2.52 -11.57 7.08
C ARG A 144 1.75 -11.69 5.80
N ASP A 145 0.44 -11.47 5.87
CA ASP A 145 -0.46 -11.56 4.73
C ASP A 145 -1.09 -10.22 4.35
N HIS A 146 -1.67 -9.47 5.30
CA HIS A 146 -2.38 -8.22 4.98
C HIS A 146 -2.66 -7.34 6.21
N ALA A 147 -2.65 -6.02 5.99
CA ALA A 147 -3.20 -5.06 6.97
C ALA A 147 -4.74 -5.11 6.95
N VAL A 148 -5.29 -5.10 5.74
CA VAL A 148 -6.72 -5.24 5.49
C VAL A 148 -6.90 -6.15 4.29
N TYR A 149 -7.80 -7.12 4.36
CA TYR A 149 -8.23 -7.88 3.21
C TYR A 149 -9.72 -8.16 3.25
N VAL A 150 -10.46 -7.50 2.37
CA VAL A 150 -11.91 -7.67 2.27
C VAL A 150 -12.27 -8.27 0.92
N LYS A 151 -13.18 -9.24 0.90
CA LYS A 151 -13.70 -9.83 -0.34
C LYS A 151 -15.21 -10.02 -0.33
N GLY A 152 -15.88 -9.83 -1.48
CA GLY A 152 -17.34 -10.03 -1.56
C GLY A 152 -18.17 -8.92 -0.94
N PHE A 153 -17.68 -7.68 -0.96
CA PHE A 153 -18.35 -6.53 -0.35
C PHE A 153 -19.33 -5.83 -1.30
N ASP A 154 -20.25 -5.04 -0.75
CA ASP A 154 -21.20 -4.21 -1.51
C ASP A 154 -21.53 -2.91 -0.75
N ASP A 155 -20.61 -1.92 -0.81
CA ASP A 155 -20.50 -0.74 0.07
C ASP A 155 -19.39 -0.91 1.13
N LEU A 156 -18.14 -0.86 0.66
CA LEU A 156 -16.94 -0.91 1.50
C LEU A 156 -16.26 0.46 1.54
N GLU A 157 -16.14 1.03 2.73
CA GLU A 157 -15.35 2.22 2.98
C GLU A 157 -14.06 1.87 3.73
N VAL A 158 -12.90 2.13 3.14
CA VAL A 158 -11.57 2.11 3.78
C VAL A 158 -11.04 3.54 3.75
N LYS A 159 -11.29 4.31 4.82
CA LYS A 159 -11.01 5.75 4.80
C LYS A 159 -10.19 6.28 5.98
N ARG A 160 -9.32 7.25 5.71
CA ARG A 160 -8.55 7.97 6.76
C ARG A 160 -7.75 7.07 7.70
N ASN A 161 -7.37 5.88 7.25
CA ASN A 161 -6.52 4.99 8.05
C ASN A 161 -5.06 5.37 7.87
N PHE A 162 -4.25 5.05 8.87
CA PHE A 162 -2.82 4.96 8.72
C PHE A 162 -2.38 3.50 8.66
N ALA A 163 -1.47 3.16 7.76
CA ALA A 163 -0.82 1.86 7.78
C ALA A 163 0.67 2.00 7.50
N ARG A 164 1.49 1.19 8.18
CA ARG A 164 2.92 1.10 7.88
C ARG A 164 3.50 -0.29 8.08
N SER A 165 4.64 -0.54 7.44
CA SER A 165 5.45 -1.76 7.64
C SER A 165 4.70 -3.07 7.36
N TRP A 166 3.71 -2.98 6.46
CA TRP A 166 3.13 -4.13 5.80
C TRP A 166 3.79 -4.29 4.45
N PRO A 167 4.19 -5.51 4.04
CA PRO A 167 4.83 -5.72 2.75
C PRO A 167 4.03 -5.10 1.60
N SER A 168 4.72 -4.43 0.69
CA SER A 168 4.09 -3.76 -0.46
C SER A 168 3.81 -4.71 -1.63
N ASN A 169 3.67 -6.01 -1.36
CA ASN A 169 3.50 -7.08 -2.35
C ASN A 169 2.28 -7.95 -2.00
N SER A 170 2.13 -9.11 -2.64
CA SER A 170 1.01 -10.03 -2.40
C SER A 170 0.88 -10.51 -0.94
N SER A 171 1.88 -10.27 -0.09
CA SER A 171 1.94 -10.64 1.33
C SER A 171 1.69 -9.45 2.28
N GLY A 172 1.12 -8.34 1.81
CA GLY A 172 0.72 -7.24 2.69
C GLY A 172 -0.32 -6.29 2.09
N GLY A 173 -0.34 -5.03 2.53
CA GLY A 173 -1.21 -4.01 1.96
C GLY A 173 -2.64 -3.97 2.46
N ILE A 174 -3.40 -3.03 1.90
CA ILE A 174 -4.86 -2.94 1.94
C ILE A 174 -5.38 -3.62 0.67
N LYS A 175 -6.07 -4.74 0.84
CA LYS A 175 -6.57 -5.59 -0.25
C LYS A 175 -8.09 -5.55 -0.33
N ALA A 176 -8.61 -5.38 -1.55
CA ALA A 176 -10.04 -5.48 -1.82
C ALA A 176 -10.28 -6.40 -3.03
N ARG A 177 -11.21 -7.34 -2.91
CA ARG A 177 -11.45 -8.36 -3.94
C ARG A 177 -12.91 -8.65 -4.25
N ASN A 178 -13.28 -8.79 -5.52
CA ASN A 178 -14.58 -9.33 -5.96
C ASN A 178 -15.80 -8.67 -5.27
N GLY A 179 -15.97 -7.36 -5.42
CA GLY A 179 -16.99 -6.59 -4.70
C GLY A 179 -17.49 -5.37 -5.47
N LYS A 180 -18.41 -4.62 -4.88
CA LYS A 180 -19.03 -3.43 -5.48
C LYS A 180 -19.03 -2.26 -4.53
N ASN A 181 -19.05 -1.05 -5.08
CA ASN A 181 -19.18 0.20 -4.33
C ASN A 181 -18.04 0.35 -3.30
N LEU A 182 -16.81 0.41 -3.80
CA LEU A 182 -15.59 0.51 -2.98
C LEU A 182 -15.13 1.97 -2.90
N TRP A 183 -14.83 2.42 -1.67
CA TRP A 183 -14.10 3.65 -1.40
C TRP A 183 -12.81 3.34 -0.65
N VAL A 184 -11.66 3.54 -1.27
CA VAL A 184 -10.36 3.58 -0.58
C VAL A 184 -9.89 5.02 -0.60
N ALA A 185 -10.20 5.77 0.46
CA ALA A 185 -10.12 7.23 0.42
C ALA A 185 -9.32 7.85 1.57
N ARG A 186 -8.43 8.79 1.26
CA ARG A 186 -7.76 9.64 2.26
C ARG A 186 -6.93 8.86 3.29
N ASN A 187 -6.44 7.67 2.95
CA ASN A 187 -5.54 6.90 3.81
C ASN A 187 -4.10 7.43 3.70
N TYR A 188 -3.32 7.30 4.76
CA TYR A 188 -1.88 7.55 4.76
C TYR A 188 -1.14 6.21 4.88
N LEU A 189 -0.43 5.82 3.84
CA LEU A 189 0.17 4.50 3.71
C LEU A 189 1.69 4.66 3.62
N ASP A 190 2.39 4.34 4.70
CA ASP A 190 3.85 4.42 4.77
C ASP A 190 4.47 3.06 4.42
N ASP A 191 4.93 2.95 3.18
CA ASP A 191 5.50 1.74 2.59
C ASP A 191 4.50 0.57 2.52
N VAL A 192 3.22 0.88 2.36
CA VAL A 192 2.10 -0.05 2.28
C VAL A 192 1.34 0.14 0.98
N SER A 193 1.00 -0.95 0.30
CA SER A 193 0.28 -0.90 -0.99
C SER A 193 -1.24 -0.98 -0.84
N ILE A 194 -1.95 -0.38 -1.80
CA ILE A 194 -3.35 -0.69 -2.11
C ILE A 194 -3.37 -1.73 -3.23
N LEU A 195 -4.04 -2.85 -3.02
CA LEU A 195 -4.07 -3.98 -3.93
C LEU A 195 -5.52 -4.37 -4.23
N LEU A 196 -5.94 -4.13 -5.46
CA LEU A 196 -7.27 -4.49 -5.95
C LEU A 196 -7.18 -5.80 -6.71
N TYR A 197 -8.16 -6.68 -6.52
CA TYR A 197 -8.17 -8.00 -7.14
C TYR A 197 -9.55 -8.36 -7.69
N THR A 198 -9.56 -9.04 -8.82
CA THR A 198 -10.77 -9.70 -9.32
C THR A 198 -10.44 -11.13 -9.59
N TYR A 199 -10.97 -12.10 -8.85
CA TYR A 199 -10.75 -13.53 -9.09
C TYR A 199 -12.01 -14.19 -9.63
N SER A 200 -11.91 -15.41 -10.16
CA SER A 200 -13.09 -16.15 -10.62
C SER A 200 -14.12 -16.26 -9.49
N LYS A 201 -15.39 -15.98 -9.81
CA LYS A 201 -16.50 -16.05 -8.85
C LYS A 201 -16.72 -17.50 -8.38
N ARG A 202 -16.20 -17.83 -7.20
CA ARG A 202 -16.34 -19.17 -6.58
C ARG A 202 -17.45 -19.29 -5.53
N LYS A 203 -18.09 -18.17 -5.16
CA LYS A 203 -19.18 -18.13 -4.15
C LYS A 203 -20.26 -17.14 -4.58
N ALA A 204 -21.50 -17.40 -4.20
CA ALA A 204 -22.66 -16.58 -4.59
C ALA A 204 -22.55 -15.10 -4.16
N CYS A 205 -22.00 -14.85 -2.97
CA CYS A 205 -21.81 -13.51 -2.41
C CYS A 205 -20.69 -12.70 -3.07
N LEU A 206 -19.85 -13.30 -3.90
CA LEU A 206 -18.79 -12.56 -4.61
C LEU A 206 -19.37 -11.88 -5.85
N TYR A 207 -19.00 -10.62 -6.07
CA TYR A 207 -19.22 -10.00 -7.36
C TYR A 207 -18.25 -10.57 -8.39
N ASP A 208 -18.71 -10.70 -9.63
CA ASP A 208 -17.90 -11.19 -10.75
C ASP A 208 -17.11 -10.02 -11.34
N GLY A 209 -16.08 -9.54 -10.64
CA GLY A 209 -15.43 -8.27 -10.95
C GLY A 209 -15.17 -7.40 -9.71
N LEU A 210 -14.69 -6.19 -9.94
CA LEU A 210 -14.88 -5.04 -9.08
C LEU A 210 -15.80 -4.05 -9.80
N LYS A 211 -16.77 -3.47 -9.09
CA LYS A 211 -17.66 -2.45 -9.68
C LYS A 211 -17.71 -1.19 -8.85
N ASN A 212 -17.68 -0.03 -9.50
CA ASN A 212 -17.77 1.28 -8.85
C ASN A 212 -16.74 1.42 -7.72
N ALA A 213 -15.47 1.21 -8.05
CA ALA A 213 -14.39 1.39 -7.09
C ALA A 213 -13.76 2.77 -7.25
N VAL A 214 -13.46 3.42 -6.14
CA VAL A 214 -12.82 4.73 -6.10
C VAL A 214 -11.64 4.68 -5.15
N VAL A 215 -10.45 4.92 -5.69
CA VAL A 215 -9.23 5.12 -4.91
C VAL A 215 -8.87 6.60 -4.98
N TYR A 216 -9.19 7.34 -3.91
CA TYR A 216 -9.20 8.79 -3.93
C TYR A 216 -8.40 9.44 -2.81
N GLY A 217 -7.54 10.39 -3.16
CA GLY A 217 -6.97 11.29 -2.15
C GLY A 217 -6.04 10.63 -1.13
N ASN A 218 -5.55 9.41 -1.38
CA ASN A 218 -4.63 8.70 -0.48
C ASN A 218 -3.22 9.28 -0.59
N HIS A 219 -2.48 9.30 0.51
CA HIS A 219 -1.06 9.63 0.53
C HIS A 219 -0.27 8.34 0.71
N ILE A 220 0.48 7.96 -0.30
CA ILE A 220 1.22 6.71 -0.39
C ILE A 220 2.70 7.05 -0.40
N VAL A 221 3.37 6.77 0.69
CA VAL A 221 4.81 7.00 0.86
C VAL A 221 5.55 5.72 0.50
N ASP A 222 6.55 5.84 -0.36
CA ASP A 222 7.38 4.74 -0.82
C ASP A 222 8.78 4.89 -0.25
N ARG A 223 9.19 3.97 0.63
CA ARG A 223 10.51 4.04 1.31
C ARG A 223 11.41 2.86 1.01
N THR A 224 10.84 1.68 0.79
CA THR A 224 11.57 0.43 0.57
C THR A 224 11.06 -0.28 -0.68
N ASN A 225 11.89 -1.14 -1.29
CA ASN A 225 11.79 -1.66 -2.66
C ASN A 225 12.33 -0.77 -3.79
N TYR A 226 13.53 -0.19 -3.61
CA TYR A 226 14.29 0.46 -4.71
C TYR A 226 14.53 -0.42 -5.95
N ASN A 227 14.43 -1.76 -5.80
CA ASN A 227 14.68 -2.75 -6.85
C ASN A 227 13.42 -3.47 -7.35
N GLY A 228 12.24 -3.15 -6.83
CA GLY A 228 10.97 -3.72 -7.29
C GLY A 228 10.34 -2.82 -8.35
N PRO A 229 10.14 -3.26 -9.61
CA PRO A 229 9.70 -2.37 -10.68
C PRO A 229 8.25 -1.86 -10.57
N LYS A 230 7.45 -2.25 -9.55
CA LYS A 230 5.99 -2.20 -9.66
C LYS A 230 5.22 -1.83 -8.39
N SER A 231 4.43 -0.76 -8.54
CA SER A 231 3.25 -0.25 -7.84
C SER A 231 3.09 -0.40 -6.33
N LYS A 232 2.84 0.74 -5.68
CA LYS A 232 2.13 0.81 -4.39
C LYS A 232 0.61 0.90 -4.55
N LEU A 233 0.13 1.06 -5.78
CA LEU A 233 -1.27 0.91 -6.13
C LEU A 233 -1.39 -0.08 -7.30
N GLY A 234 -1.82 -1.30 -7.01
CA GLY A 234 -1.88 -2.36 -8.01
C GLY A 234 -3.28 -2.89 -8.20
N TYR A 235 -3.64 -3.17 -9.45
CA TYR A 235 -4.83 -3.92 -9.81
C TYR A 235 -4.39 -5.25 -10.45
N PHE A 236 -4.82 -6.36 -9.85
CA PHE A 236 -4.39 -7.71 -10.18
C PHE A 236 -5.57 -8.61 -10.56
N GLU A 237 -5.74 -8.84 -11.85
CA GLU A 237 -6.64 -9.86 -12.37
C GLU A 237 -5.84 -11.15 -12.67
N PRO A 238 -6.28 -12.35 -12.25
CA PRO A 238 -5.90 -13.56 -12.94
C PRO A 238 -6.47 -13.46 -14.35
N HIS A 239 -5.67 -13.88 -15.33
CA HIS A 239 -5.88 -13.80 -16.78
C HIS A 239 -7.28 -14.09 -17.37
N ASN A 240 -8.22 -14.61 -16.60
CA ASN A 240 -9.47 -15.21 -17.08
C ASN A 240 -10.70 -14.80 -16.21
N ALA A 241 -10.69 -13.68 -15.46
CA ALA A 241 -11.68 -13.50 -14.39
C ALA A 241 -12.35 -12.12 -14.31
N GLY A 242 -13.67 -12.14 -14.43
CA GLY A 242 -14.57 -11.09 -13.94
C GLY A 242 -14.88 -9.97 -14.92
N LYS A 243 -15.82 -9.12 -14.51
CA LYS A 243 -16.34 -7.97 -15.23
C LYS A 243 -16.14 -6.74 -14.35
N ASP A 244 -14.95 -6.17 -14.43
CA ASP A 244 -14.71 -4.91 -13.78
C ASP A 244 -15.52 -3.81 -14.46
N GLU A 245 -16.03 -2.88 -13.66
CA GLU A 245 -16.84 -1.77 -14.15
C GLU A 245 -16.50 -0.52 -13.35
N ASN A 246 -16.08 0.56 -14.03
CA ASN A 246 -15.92 1.89 -13.45
C ASN A 246 -15.00 1.95 -12.19
N ILE A 247 -13.71 1.71 -12.40
CA ILE A 247 -12.64 1.77 -11.40
C ILE A 247 -11.87 3.08 -11.56
N ARG A 248 -11.92 3.95 -10.55
CA ARG A 248 -11.42 5.33 -10.63
C ARG A 248 -10.27 5.58 -9.66
N TYR A 249 -9.23 6.25 -10.15
CA TYR A 249 -8.04 6.63 -9.38
C TYR A 249 -7.79 8.12 -9.54
N SER A 250 -7.97 8.90 -8.48
CA SER A 250 -7.90 10.37 -8.56
C SER A 250 -7.33 10.99 -7.29
N ALA A 251 -6.62 12.11 -7.46
CA ALA A 251 -6.07 12.94 -6.39
C ALA A 251 -5.16 12.20 -5.38
N ASN A 252 -4.63 11.02 -5.72
CA ASN A 252 -3.69 10.33 -4.85
C ASN A 252 -2.31 11.00 -4.92
N VAL A 253 -1.63 11.04 -3.79
CA VAL A 253 -0.27 11.55 -3.66
C VAL A 253 0.68 10.38 -3.49
N PHE A 254 1.66 10.26 -4.37
CA PHE A 254 2.74 9.29 -4.28
C PHE A 254 4.02 10.04 -3.89
N GLU A 255 4.56 9.75 -2.71
CA GLU A 255 5.79 10.35 -2.21
C GLU A 255 6.90 9.31 -2.22
N ILE A 256 7.84 9.42 -3.16
CA ILE A 256 8.94 8.47 -3.32
C ILE A 256 10.14 8.99 -2.53
N ILE A 257 10.56 8.24 -1.51
CA ILE A 257 11.65 8.62 -0.62
C ILE A 257 12.84 7.70 -0.84
N GLY A 258 13.99 8.31 -1.17
CA GLY A 258 15.27 7.64 -1.37
C GLY A 258 15.68 7.52 -2.84
N ALA A 259 16.93 7.13 -3.10
CA ALA A 259 17.48 7.13 -4.45
C ALA A 259 16.94 5.94 -5.27
N VAL A 260 16.10 6.22 -6.26
CA VAL A 260 15.75 5.27 -7.34
C VAL A 260 17.05 4.97 -8.12
N ARG A 261 17.74 3.88 -7.79
CA ARG A 261 18.95 3.49 -8.53
C ARG A 261 18.52 2.82 -9.83
N ASN A 262 18.81 3.46 -10.97
CA ASN A 262 18.77 2.86 -12.31
C ASN A 262 17.43 2.31 -12.82
N SER A 263 16.28 2.66 -12.23
CA SER A 263 14.98 2.36 -12.86
C SER A 263 14.57 3.54 -13.75
N THR A 264 14.58 3.33 -15.06
CA THR A 264 13.95 4.23 -16.04
C THR A 264 12.42 4.12 -16.07
N LYS A 265 11.84 3.28 -15.20
CA LYS A 265 10.44 2.86 -15.24
C LYS A 265 9.91 2.66 -13.83
N TYR A 266 9.51 3.75 -13.16
CA TYR A 266 8.81 3.67 -11.89
C TYR A 266 7.32 3.72 -12.13
N ALA A 267 6.63 2.59 -12.00
CA ALA A 267 5.18 2.53 -12.15
C ALA A 267 4.49 2.61 -10.78
N CYS A 268 3.90 3.76 -10.44
CA CYS A 268 3.17 3.91 -9.17
C CYS A 268 1.80 3.21 -9.21
N ILE A 269 1.15 3.26 -10.37
CA ILE A 269 -0.11 2.57 -10.66
C ILE A 269 0.17 1.47 -11.68
N TRP A 270 -0.16 0.23 -11.33
CA TRP A 270 0.04 -0.92 -12.21
C TRP A 270 -1.26 -1.70 -12.40
N LEU A 271 -1.66 -1.86 -13.66
CA LEU A 271 -2.88 -2.53 -14.09
C LEU A 271 -2.50 -3.84 -14.80
N THR A 272 -2.57 -4.97 -14.11
CA THR A 272 -1.87 -6.18 -14.59
C THR A 272 -2.63 -6.98 -15.64
N SER A 273 -3.95 -6.82 -15.79
CA SER A 273 -4.70 -7.52 -16.85
C SER A 273 -6.13 -7.01 -17.11
N GLY A 274 -6.62 -6.01 -16.35
CA GLY A 274 -8.01 -5.56 -16.44
C GLY A 274 -8.39 -4.91 -17.76
N ASN A 275 -9.68 -4.86 -18.06
CA ASN A 275 -10.21 -4.09 -19.18
C ASN A 275 -9.89 -2.59 -18.97
N LEU A 276 -8.90 -2.07 -19.71
CA LEU A 276 -8.43 -0.70 -19.53
C LEU A 276 -9.52 0.36 -19.74
N SER A 277 -10.59 0.08 -20.49
CA SER A 277 -11.71 1.02 -20.64
C SER A 277 -12.49 1.25 -19.35
N GLU A 278 -12.34 0.34 -18.37
CA GLU A 278 -13.01 0.40 -17.07
C GLU A 278 -12.11 0.97 -15.98
N HIS A 279 -10.84 1.27 -16.28
CA HIS A 279 -9.89 1.86 -15.35
C HIS A 279 -9.58 3.31 -15.73
N HIS A 280 -10.13 4.23 -14.94
CA HIS A 280 -10.04 5.67 -15.11
C HIS A 280 -8.96 6.24 -14.18
N VAL A 281 -7.77 6.48 -14.72
CA VAL A 281 -6.67 7.09 -13.97
C VAL A 281 -6.61 8.57 -14.33
N TYR A 282 -7.04 9.44 -13.42
CA TYR A 282 -7.09 10.89 -13.69
C TYR A 282 -5.72 11.55 -13.58
N THR A 283 -5.53 12.67 -14.30
CA THR A 283 -4.27 13.44 -14.29
C THR A 283 -4.02 14.19 -12.98
N ASP A 284 -4.98 14.24 -12.07
CA ASP A 284 -4.88 14.92 -10.77
C ASP A 284 -4.16 14.10 -9.68
N ASN A 285 -3.69 12.89 -9.99
CA ASN A 285 -2.74 12.15 -9.16
C ASN A 285 -1.37 12.86 -9.19
N VAL A 286 -0.74 13.00 -8.02
CA VAL A 286 0.50 13.78 -7.84
C VAL A 286 1.64 12.86 -7.42
N TYR A 287 2.83 13.11 -7.96
CA TYR A 287 4.03 12.29 -7.73
C TYR A 287 5.19 13.18 -7.28
N TYR A 288 5.87 12.80 -6.19
CA TYR A 288 7.00 13.53 -5.60
C TYR A 288 8.23 12.62 -5.42
N GLY A 289 9.41 13.23 -5.40
CA GLY A 289 10.65 12.56 -4.94
C GLY A 289 11.42 11.76 -6.00
N THR A 290 11.07 11.92 -7.28
CA THR A 290 11.82 11.33 -8.40
C THR A 290 11.92 12.32 -9.56
N THR A 291 13.05 12.29 -10.28
CA THR A 291 13.23 12.98 -11.57
C THR A 291 12.89 12.05 -12.75
N THR A 292 12.88 10.74 -12.53
CA THR A 292 12.39 9.76 -13.50
C THR A 292 10.87 9.93 -13.65
N PRO A 293 10.35 10.00 -14.88
CA PRO A 293 8.91 10.01 -15.11
C PRO A 293 8.24 8.82 -14.44
N VAL A 294 7.21 9.09 -13.63
CA VAL A 294 6.33 8.04 -13.11
C VAL A 294 5.39 7.60 -14.22
N MET A 295 5.27 6.30 -14.40
CA MET A 295 4.45 5.71 -15.43
C MET A 295 3.18 5.10 -14.86
N LEU A 296 2.14 5.10 -15.69
CA LEU A 296 1.02 4.19 -15.57
C LEU A 296 1.36 2.95 -16.42
N GLU A 297 1.47 1.79 -15.79
CA GLU A 297 1.80 0.55 -16.50
C GLU A 297 0.54 -0.31 -16.65
N ALA A 298 0.27 -0.78 -17.86
CA ALA A 298 -0.66 -1.85 -18.13
C ALA A 298 0.08 -3.07 -18.67
N ARG A 299 -0.37 -4.28 -18.38
CA ARG A 299 0.24 -5.47 -18.99
C ARG A 299 -0.04 -5.48 -20.49
N ASN A 300 1.03 -5.62 -21.27
CA ASN A 300 0.98 -5.68 -22.74
C ASN A 300 0.37 -4.43 -23.42
N ALA A 301 0.25 -3.31 -22.70
CA ALA A 301 -0.31 -2.06 -23.22
C ALA A 301 0.30 -0.85 -22.49
N THR A 302 0.15 0.34 -23.07
CA THR A 302 0.39 1.59 -22.34
C THR A 302 -0.96 2.16 -21.99
N ALA A 303 -1.25 2.33 -20.69
CA ALA A 303 -2.49 2.97 -20.27
C ALA A 303 -2.31 4.50 -20.30
N SER A 304 -3.35 5.19 -20.75
CA SER A 304 -3.41 6.65 -20.78
C SER A 304 -4.08 7.18 -19.52
N TYR A 305 -3.77 8.43 -19.19
CA TYR A 305 -4.52 9.16 -18.19
C TYR A 305 -5.80 9.72 -18.79
N ASP A 306 -6.89 9.68 -18.03
CA ASP A 306 -8.10 10.40 -18.33
C ASP A 306 -7.93 11.89 -18.00
N ALA A 307 -8.32 12.74 -18.94
CA ALA A 307 -8.33 14.18 -18.74
C ALA A 307 -9.42 14.60 -17.76
N GLY A 308 -9.13 15.64 -16.97
CA GLY A 308 -10.08 16.21 -16.01
C GLY A 308 -9.92 15.62 -14.62
N ASN A 309 -10.98 15.71 -13.82
CA ASN A 309 -10.99 15.26 -12.44
C ASN A 309 -12.20 14.34 -12.21
N ILE A 310 -12.16 13.61 -11.11
CA ILE A 310 -13.32 12.88 -10.63
C ILE A 310 -14.51 13.82 -10.36
N GLY A 311 -15.73 13.27 -10.43
CA GLY A 311 -16.98 14.00 -10.25
C GLY A 311 -17.04 14.83 -8.96
N GLN A 312 -17.74 15.96 -9.01
CA GLN A 312 -17.78 16.94 -7.92
C GLN A 312 -18.33 16.34 -6.62
N GLU A 313 -19.32 15.46 -6.70
CA GLU A 313 -19.88 14.72 -5.55
C GLU A 313 -18.78 14.01 -4.72
N ILE A 314 -17.80 13.40 -5.38
CA ILE A 314 -16.69 12.71 -4.72
C ILE A 314 -15.75 13.70 -4.04
N LYS A 315 -15.46 14.82 -4.72
CA LYS A 315 -14.64 15.88 -4.15
C LYS A 315 -15.30 16.47 -2.91
N ASP A 316 -16.60 16.71 -2.94
CA ASP A 316 -17.37 17.29 -1.85
C ASP A 316 -17.40 16.35 -0.64
N LEU A 317 -17.59 15.05 -0.87
CA LEU A 317 -17.55 14.01 0.17
C LEU A 317 -16.23 14.02 0.98
N TYR A 318 -15.13 14.41 0.32
CA TYR A 318 -13.78 14.39 0.89
C TYR A 318 -13.10 15.76 0.93
N ASN A 319 -13.85 16.87 0.94
CA ASN A 319 -13.35 18.25 1.05
C ASN A 319 -12.81 18.61 2.44
N TYR A 320 -12.16 17.66 3.10
CA TYR A 320 -11.57 17.80 4.43
C TYR A 320 -10.04 17.70 4.35
N PRO A 321 -9.31 18.42 5.21
CA PRO A 321 -7.85 18.32 5.26
C PRO A 321 -7.42 16.87 5.46
N ALA A 322 -6.24 16.52 4.90
CA ALA A 322 -5.68 15.20 5.08
C ALA A 322 -5.55 14.91 6.58
N TYR A 323 -5.98 13.71 7.00
CA TYR A 323 -5.93 13.29 8.39
C TYR A 323 -4.46 13.29 8.85
N LYS A 324 -4.12 14.19 9.79
CA LYS A 324 -2.76 14.28 10.36
C LYS A 324 -2.73 13.50 11.65
N LEU A 325 -2.20 12.28 11.59
CA LEU A 325 -1.87 11.50 12.78
C LEU A 325 -0.42 11.79 13.17
N ASP A 326 -0.20 12.08 14.45
CA ASP A 326 1.13 12.17 15.03
C ASP A 326 1.61 10.77 15.37
N ILE A 327 2.32 10.13 14.45
CA ILE A 327 2.74 8.73 14.58
C ILE A 327 4.24 8.69 14.82
N PRO A 328 4.70 8.01 15.87
CA PRO A 328 6.12 8.00 16.23
C PRO A 328 6.93 7.38 15.11
N PRO A 329 8.14 7.86 14.83
CA PRO A 329 9.08 7.10 14.02
C PRO A 329 9.37 5.73 14.65
N TYR A 330 9.88 4.81 13.85
CA TYR A 330 10.47 3.59 14.38
C TYR A 330 11.75 3.86 15.14
#